data_AF-A0A2Z6E548-F1
#
_entry.id   AF-A0A2Z6E548-F1
#
_cell.length_a   1.000
_cell.length_b   1.000
_cell.length_c   1.000
_cell.angle_alpha   90.00
_cell.angle_beta   90.00
_cell.angle_gamma   90.00
#
_symmetry.space_group_name_H-M   'P 1'
#
loop_
_entity.id
_entity.type
_entity.pdbx_description
1 polymer ?
#
loop_
_entity_poly.entity_id
_entity_poly.type
_entity_poly.pdbx_seq_one_letter_code
_entity_poly.pdbx_strand_id
1 'polypeptide(L)'
;MGIIGAAVVLVVGYVLYHEFDRARDIRQAQEVMQGITDYAQQELEQEQRQAQQSAALRAAQQAAERARYQLADDMQCVGGYVVRVNGTTYTQIGSIAAPVRCVGRVADRPLR
;
A
#
# COMPACT_ATOMS: atom_id res chain seq x y z
N MET A 1 65.49 -29.76 25.36
CA MET A 1 64.60 -28.73 25.93
C MET A 1 64.44 -27.47 25.06
N GLY A 2 64.92 -27.43 23.80
CA GLY A 2 64.75 -26.25 22.93
C GLY A 2 63.55 -26.29 21.97
N ILE A 3 63.09 -27.50 21.60
CA ILE A 3 62.08 -27.70 20.55
C ILE A 3 60.65 -27.45 21.08
N ILE A 4 60.42 -27.75 22.36
CA ILE A 4 59.09 -27.62 23.00
C ILE A 4 58.69 -26.13 23.13
N GLY A 5 59.66 -25.24 23.38
CA GLY A 5 59.39 -23.80 23.49
C GLY A 5 58.93 -23.16 22.19
N ALA A 6 59.51 -23.57 21.05
CA ALA A 6 59.15 -23.02 19.73
C ALA A 6 57.73 -23.43 19.30
N ALA A 7 57.32 -24.66 19.62
CA ALA A 7 55.98 -25.15 19.30
C ALA A 7 54.88 -24.39 20.04
N VAL A 8 55.09 -24.06 21.32
CA VAL A 8 54.13 -23.30 22.13
C VAL A 8 53.95 -21.88 21.60
N VAL A 9 55.04 -21.20 21.20
CA VAL A 9 54.96 -19.85 20.64
C VAL A 9 54.21 -19.83 19.31
N LEU A 10 54.40 -20.83 18.44
CA LEU A 10 53.67 -20.93 17.18
C LEU A 10 52.17 -21.21 17.39
N VAL A 11 51.82 -22.09 18.33
CA VAL A 11 50.40 -22.38 18.63
C VAL A 11 49.71 -21.16 19.23
N VAL A 12 50.36 -20.45 20.16
CA VAL A 12 49.82 -19.22 20.74
C VAL A 12 49.68 -18.11 19.69
N GLY A 13 50.68 -17.95 18.82
CA GLY A 13 50.61 -17.00 17.70
C GLY A 13 49.48 -17.31 16.72
N TYR A 14 49.26 -18.58 16.40
CA TYR A 14 48.18 -19.01 15.50
C TYR A 14 46.80 -18.76 16.09
N VAL A 15 46.61 -19.06 17.38
CA VAL A 15 45.33 -18.80 18.09
C VAL A 15 45.05 -17.29 18.18
N LEU A 16 46.07 -16.48 18.50
CA LEU A 16 45.93 -15.02 18.55
C LEU A 16 45.63 -14.42 17.17
N TYR A 17 46.24 -14.94 16.10
CA TYR A 17 45.99 -14.47 14.73
C TYR A 17 44.55 -14.78 14.29
N HIS A 18 44.05 -15.97 14.61
CA HIS A 18 42.71 -16.42 14.22
C HIS A 18 41.59 -15.68 14.97
N GLU A 19 41.83 -15.23 16.20
CA GLU A 19 40.90 -14.36 16.93
C GLU A 19 40.91 -12.91 16.39
N PHE A 20 42.07 -12.43 15.95
CA PHE A 20 42.20 -11.07 15.42
C PHE A 20 41.47 -10.89 14.08
N ASP A 21 41.47 -11.91 13.22
CA ASP A 21 40.70 -11.91 11.96
C ASP A 21 39.18 -11.86 12.22
N ARG A 22 38.68 -12.65 13.18
CA ARG A 22 37.26 -12.59 13.59
C ARG A 22 36.86 -11.22 14.13
N ALA A 23 37.74 -10.56 14.88
CA ALA A 23 37.48 -9.24 15.45
C ALA A 23 37.46 -8.12 14.38
N ARG A 24 38.21 -8.27 13.28
CA ARG A 24 38.13 -7.35 12.12
C ARG A 24 36.85 -7.55 11.32
N ASP A 25 36.48 -8.81 11.06
CA ASP A 25 35.26 -9.14 10.31
C ASP A 25 33.99 -8.63 11.01
N ILE A 26 33.92 -8.71 12.34
CA ILE A 26 32.73 -8.22 13.08
C ILE A 26 32.54 -6.70 12.92
N ARG A 27 33.63 -5.92 12.86
CA ARG A 27 33.53 -4.45 12.68
C ARG A 27 33.13 -4.09 11.26
N GLN A 28 33.70 -4.76 10.26
CA GLN A 28 33.32 -4.56 8.85
C GLN A 28 31.88 -5.02 8.59
N ALA A 29 31.45 -6.12 9.22
CA ALA A 29 30.07 -6.59 9.12
C ALA A 29 29.06 -5.61 9.73
N GLN A 30 29.42 -4.90 10.81
CA GLN A 30 28.55 -3.89 11.42
C GLN A 30 28.38 -2.65 10.54
N GLU A 31 29.46 -2.17 9.90
CA GLU A 31 29.38 -1.02 8.99
C GLU A 31 28.58 -1.36 7.72
N VAL A 32 28.76 -2.57 7.17
CA VAL A 32 27.98 -3.04 6.01
C VAL A 32 26.52 -3.26 6.39
N MET A 33 26.23 -3.83 7.56
CA MET A 33 24.86 -3.98 8.06
C MET A 33 24.15 -2.63 8.19
N GLN A 34 24.81 -1.62 8.76
CA GLN A 34 24.23 -0.28 8.91
C GLN A 34 23.87 0.34 7.55
N GLY A 35 24.81 0.28 6.59
CA GLY A 35 24.55 0.75 5.22
C GLY A 35 23.42 0.00 4.51
N ILE A 36 23.29 -1.31 4.73
CA ILE A 36 22.20 -2.12 4.18
C ILE A 36 20.86 -1.75 4.83
N THR A 37 20.81 -1.54 6.15
CA THR A 37 19.56 -1.11 6.82
C THR A 37 19.09 0.26 6.37
N ASP A 38 20.01 1.22 6.18
CA ASP A 38 19.66 2.56 5.70
C ASP A 38 19.12 2.51 4.27
N TYR A 39 19.74 1.70 3.40
CA TYR A 39 19.26 1.49 2.04
C TYR A 39 17.88 0.80 2.00
N ALA A 40 17.71 -0.26 2.80
CA ALA A 40 16.45 -0.98 2.90
C ALA A 40 15.31 -0.11 3.47
N GLN A 41 15.60 0.77 4.45
CA GLN A 41 14.62 1.73 4.94
C GLN A 41 14.19 2.72 3.86
N GLN A 42 15.12 3.26 3.09
CA GLN A 42 14.80 4.20 2.01
C GLN A 42 13.95 3.55 0.90
N GLU A 43 14.26 2.31 0.50
CA GLU A 43 13.43 1.57 -0.46
C GLU A 43 12.02 1.34 0.07
N LEU A 44 11.89 0.89 1.33
CA LEU A 44 10.59 0.66 1.96
C LEU A 44 9.76 1.94 2.04
N GLU A 45 10.37 3.08 2.35
CA GLU A 45 9.67 4.36 2.36
C GLU A 45 9.18 4.78 0.97
N GLN A 46 9.98 4.55 -0.08
CA GLN A 46 9.57 4.84 -1.45
C GLN A 46 8.44 3.92 -1.91
N GLU A 47 8.55 2.61 -1.65
CA GLU A 47 7.50 1.64 -1.96
C GLU A 47 6.21 1.97 -1.22
N GLN A 48 6.28 2.34 0.07
CA GLN A 48 5.11 2.72 0.84
C GLN A 48 4.43 3.97 0.25
N ARG A 49 5.19 5.00 -0.12
CA ARG A 49 4.62 6.20 -0.76
C ARG A 49 3.95 5.85 -2.09
N GLN A 50 4.58 5.02 -2.90
CA GLN A 50 4.02 4.61 -4.19
C GLN A 50 2.76 3.73 -4.00
N ALA A 51 2.78 2.81 -3.04
CA ALA A 51 1.64 1.97 -2.69
C ALA A 51 0.46 2.81 -2.20
N GLN A 52 0.70 3.77 -1.30
CA GLN A 52 -0.32 4.70 -0.78
C GLN A 52 -0.93 5.55 -1.90
N GLN A 53 -0.11 6.10 -2.81
CA GLN A 53 -0.59 6.84 -3.96
C GLN A 53 -1.47 5.97 -4.87
N SER A 54 -1.03 4.74 -5.16
CA SER A 54 -1.80 3.82 -5.99
C SER A 54 -3.12 3.39 -5.33
N ALA A 55 -3.13 3.21 -4.01
CA ALA A 55 -4.31 2.89 -3.24
C ALA A 55 -5.30 4.06 -3.24
N ALA A 56 -4.82 5.29 -3.06
CA ALA A 56 -5.63 6.50 -3.13
C ALA A 56 -6.28 6.69 -4.51
N LEU A 57 -5.52 6.46 -5.59
CA LEU A 57 -6.04 6.51 -6.96
C LEU A 57 -7.15 5.49 -7.20
N ARG A 58 -6.96 4.24 -6.76
CA ARG A 58 -7.98 3.18 -6.87
C ARG A 58 -9.23 3.53 -6.05
N ALA A 59 -9.05 4.04 -4.84
CA ALA A 59 -10.18 4.47 -4.00
C ALA A 59 -10.96 5.63 -4.65
N ALA A 60 -10.26 6.60 -5.24
CA ALA A 60 -10.90 7.71 -5.96
C ALA A 60 -11.68 7.23 -7.19
N GLN A 61 -11.12 6.29 -7.97
CA GLN A 61 -11.81 5.69 -9.12
C GLN A 61 -13.07 4.94 -8.69
N GLN A 62 -12.99 4.10 -7.65
CA GLN A 62 -14.14 3.37 -7.12
C GLN A 62 -15.20 4.33 -6.54
N ALA A 63 -14.79 5.40 -5.87
CA ALA A 63 -15.71 6.42 -5.38
C ALA A 63 -16.42 7.13 -6.54
N ALA A 64 -15.68 7.48 -7.60
CA ALA A 64 -16.24 8.09 -8.79
C ALA A 64 -17.23 7.15 -9.49
N GLU A 65 -16.91 5.87 -9.64
CA GLU A 65 -17.82 4.87 -10.20
C GLU A 65 -19.10 4.76 -9.39
N ARG A 66 -19.01 4.64 -8.06
CA ARG A 66 -20.17 4.59 -7.17
C ARG A 66 -21.02 5.85 -7.26
N ALA A 67 -20.40 7.03 -7.37
CA ALA A 67 -21.10 8.30 -7.50
C ALA A 67 -21.98 8.38 -8.76
N ARG A 68 -21.67 7.62 -9.82
CA ARG A 68 -22.50 7.60 -11.06
C ARG A 68 -23.87 6.96 -10.86
N TYR A 69 -23.99 6.06 -9.88
CA TYR A 69 -25.23 5.38 -9.53
C TYR A 69 -25.98 6.10 -8.40
N GLN A 70 -25.33 7.01 -7.68
CA GLN A 70 -25.99 7.74 -6.59
C GLN A 70 -26.99 8.76 -7.13
N LEU A 71 -28.15 8.82 -6.48
CA LEU A 71 -29.16 9.82 -6.77
C LEU A 71 -28.68 11.21 -6.35
N ALA A 72 -28.79 12.16 -7.27
CA ALA A 72 -28.57 13.58 -7.01
C ALA A 72 -29.59 14.13 -6.01
N ASP A 73 -29.34 15.32 -5.46
CA ASP A 73 -30.20 15.92 -4.43
C ASP A 73 -31.60 16.28 -4.95
N ASP A 74 -31.74 16.50 -6.26
CA ASP A 74 -33.02 16.71 -6.94
C ASP A 74 -33.68 15.39 -7.38
N MET A 75 -33.16 14.22 -6.97
CA MET A 75 -33.69 12.92 -7.35
C MET A 75 -34.11 12.10 -6.14
N GLN A 76 -35.20 11.36 -6.27
CA GLN A 76 -35.74 10.48 -5.24
C GLN A 76 -36.11 9.12 -5.81
N CYS A 77 -35.98 8.10 -4.98
CA CYS A 77 -36.45 6.76 -5.29
C CYS A 77 -37.88 6.58 -4.77
N VAL A 78 -38.85 6.57 -5.67
CA VAL A 78 -40.28 6.45 -5.33
C VAL A 78 -40.86 5.24 -6.02
N GLY A 79 -41.39 4.29 -5.25
CA GLY A 79 -41.96 3.06 -5.79
C GLY A 79 -40.96 2.18 -6.56
N GLY A 80 -39.66 2.30 -6.30
CA GLY A 80 -38.60 1.55 -6.97
C GLY A 80 -38.09 2.17 -8.27
N TYR A 81 -38.53 3.38 -8.61
CA TYR A 81 -38.09 4.13 -9.80
C TYR A 81 -37.54 5.50 -9.44
N VAL A 82 -36.60 5.97 -10.27
CA VAL A 82 -35.98 7.27 -10.10
C VAL A 82 -36.89 8.36 -10.66
N VAL A 83 -37.23 9.31 -9.79
CA VAL A 83 -37.94 10.54 -10.18
C VAL A 83 -37.09 11.75 -9.83
N ARG A 84 -37.08 12.74 -10.71
CA ARG A 84 -36.52 14.06 -10.44
C ARG A 84 -37.62 14.96 -9.87
N VAL A 85 -37.32 15.61 -8.76
CA VAL A 85 -38.21 16.51 -8.04
C VAL A 85 -37.79 17.94 -8.33
N ASN A 86 -38.69 18.71 -8.95
CA ASN A 86 -38.49 20.14 -9.18
C ASN A 86 -39.67 20.90 -8.58
N GLY A 87 -39.50 21.36 -7.34
CA GLY A 87 -40.58 21.94 -6.54
C GLY A 87 -41.68 20.90 -6.25
N THR A 88 -42.86 21.10 -6.84
CA THR A 88 -44.01 20.18 -6.75
C THR A 88 -44.12 19.22 -7.94
N THR A 89 -43.24 19.35 -8.94
CA THR A 89 -43.27 18.52 -10.15
C THR A 89 -42.36 17.30 -9.99
N TYR A 90 -42.88 16.13 -10.38
CA TYR A 90 -42.14 14.88 -10.40
C TYR A 90 -41.98 14.40 -11.84
N THR A 91 -40.74 14.30 -12.31
CA THR A 91 -40.43 13.83 -13.65
C THR A 91 -39.69 12.49 -13.57
N GLN A 92 -40.24 11.45 -14.17
CA GLN A 92 -39.56 10.15 -14.23
C GLN A 92 -38.28 10.24 -15.06
N ILE A 93 -37.21 9.63 -14.57
CA ILE A 93 -35.94 9.52 -15.30
C ILE A 93 -35.92 8.19 -16.07
N GLY A 94 -35.61 8.27 -17.37
CA GLY A 94 -35.68 7.14 -18.31
C GLY A 94 -36.79 7.32 -19.34
N SER A 95 -37.07 6.27 -20.11
CA SER A 95 -38.21 6.23 -21.02
C SER A 95 -39.38 5.48 -20.39
N ILE A 96 -40.60 5.69 -20.88
CA ILE A 96 -41.81 5.00 -20.41
C ILE A 96 -41.64 3.46 -20.49
N ALA A 97 -40.93 2.97 -21.50
CA ALA A 97 -40.68 1.53 -21.70
C ALA A 97 -39.47 1.00 -20.91
N ALA A 98 -38.58 1.88 -20.44
CA ALA A 98 -37.37 1.51 -19.72
C ALA A 98 -37.06 2.54 -18.62
N PRO A 99 -37.86 2.58 -17.54
CA PRO A 99 -37.61 3.47 -16.42
C PRO A 99 -36.35 3.05 -15.67
N VAL A 100 -35.65 4.03 -15.10
CA VAL A 100 -34.50 3.77 -14.25
C VAL A 100 -34.97 3.26 -12.89
N ARG A 101 -34.53 2.06 -12.50
CA ARG A 101 -34.88 1.48 -11.21
C ARG A 101 -33.93 1.97 -10.14
N CYS A 102 -34.36 1.94 -8.88
CA CYS A 102 -33.53 2.32 -7.75
C CYS A 102 -33.87 1.55 -6.49
N VAL A 103 -32.92 1.56 -5.55
CA VAL A 103 -33.07 1.07 -4.19
C VAL A 103 -32.42 2.09 -3.25
N GLY A 104 -33.21 2.71 -2.37
CA GLY A 104 -32.73 3.75 -1.47
C GLY A 104 -32.17 4.96 -2.24
N ARG A 105 -30.86 5.22 -2.10
CA ARG A 105 -30.16 6.33 -2.78
C ARG A 105 -29.38 5.93 -4.03
N VAL A 106 -29.59 4.71 -4.54
CA VAL A 106 -28.77 4.14 -5.63
C VAL A 106 -29.67 3.69 -6.79
N ALA A 107 -29.27 4.01 -8.02
CA ALA A 107 -29.91 3.60 -9.27
C ALA A 107 -29.33 2.28 -9.81
N ASP A 108 -30.12 1.56 -10.61
CA ASP A 108 -29.73 0.30 -11.26
C ASP A 108 -28.70 0.49 -12.39
N ARG A 109 -28.60 1.72 -12.90
CA ARG A 109 -27.72 2.11 -14.01
C ARG A 109 -27.13 3.50 -13.77
N PRO A 110 -26.00 3.84 -14.41
CA PRO A 110 -25.39 5.15 -14.27
C PRO A 110 -26.31 6.25 -14.80
N LEU A 111 -26.42 7.34 -14.04
CA LEU A 111 -27.25 8.52 -14.35
C LEU A 111 -26.50 9.57 -15.19
N ARG A 112 -25.19 9.38 -15.42
CA ARG A 112 -24.28 10.28 -16.16
C ARG A 112 -23.32 9.51 -17.07
#